data_AF-A0A821NVL6-F1
#
_entry.id   AF-A0A821NVL6-F1
#
_cell.length_a   1.000
_cell.length_b   1.000
_cell.length_c   1.000
_cell.angle_alpha   90.00
_cell.angle_beta   90.00
_cell.angle_gamma   90.00
#
_symmetry.space_group_name_H-M   'P 1'
#
loop_
_entity.id
_entity.type
_entity.pdbx_description
1 polymer ?
#
loop_
_entity_poly.entity_id
_entity_poly.type
_entity_poly.pdbx_seq_one_letter_code
_entity_poly.pdbx_strand_id
1 'polypeptide(L)'
;CLFHFGQCVWRQVQSKGLSAKYQEDENFRLNVKMLIGLAFLPLSDVITGFDLVAGEFNDDDADDLLDYFERTWIGEPKRRGVGRKKPQFDIP
;
A
#
# COMPACT_ATOMS: atom_id res chain seq x y z
N CYS A 1 15.33 0.25 -3.41
CA CYS A 1 15.44 -1.17 -3.77
C CYS A 1 14.28 -1.96 -3.13
N LEU A 2 13.92 -3.13 -3.67
CA LEU A 2 12.80 -3.95 -3.16
C LEU A 2 12.96 -4.33 -1.68
N PHE A 3 14.18 -4.65 -1.26
CA PHE A 3 14.47 -4.99 0.13
C PHE A 3 14.09 -3.84 1.08
N HIS A 4 14.60 -2.62 0.83
CA HIS A 4 14.25 -1.46 1.66
C HIS A 4 12.77 -1.09 1.57
N PHE A 5 12.15 -1.25 0.39
CA PHE A 5 10.72 -1.01 0.23
C PHE A 5 9.89 -1.97 1.10
N GLY A 6 10.18 -3.27 1.05
CA GLY A 6 9.56 -4.26 1.93
C GLY A 6 9.80 -3.97 3.42
N GLN A 7 11.00 -3.49 3.79
CA GLN A 7 11.29 -3.06 5.17
C GLN A 7 10.45 -1.84 5.59
N CYS A 8 10.18 -0.88 4.70
CA CYS A 8 9.31 0.26 5.00
C CYS A 8 7.86 -0.19 5.21
N VAL A 9 7.33 -1.05 4.32
CA VAL A 9 5.97 -1.61 4.48
C VAL A 9 5.86 -2.39 5.78
N TRP A 10 6.86 -3.22 6.11
CA TRP A 10 6.86 -4.01 7.33
C TRP A 10 6.90 -3.15 8.61
N ARG A 11 7.71 -2.09 8.63
CA ARG A 11 7.70 -1.12 9.75
C ARG A 11 6.36 -0.44 9.91
N GLN A 12 5.68 -0.12 8.80
CA GLN A 12 4.35 0.46 8.87
C GLN A 12 3.34 -0.51 9.48
N VAL A 13 3.32 -1.76 9.03
CA VAL A 13 2.48 -2.84 9.62
C VAL A 13 2.70 -2.95 11.12
N GLN A 14 3.95 -2.94 11.58
CA GLN A 14 4.28 -2.96 13.01
C GLN A 14 3.77 -1.72 13.75
N SER A 15 4.02 -0.52 13.20
CA SER A 15 3.66 0.75 13.83
C SER A 15 2.16 0.92 14.05
N LYS A 16 1.35 0.23 13.23
CA LYS A 16 -0.12 0.22 13.30
C LYS A 16 -0.69 -0.91 14.16
N GLY A 17 0.16 -1.71 14.81
CA GLY A 17 -0.29 -2.84 15.63
C GLY A 17 -0.76 -4.06 14.83
N LEU A 18 -0.58 -4.06 13.51
CA LEU A 18 -1.06 -5.11 12.59
C LEU A 18 -0.15 -6.35 12.56
N SER A 19 0.82 -6.45 13.46
CA SER A 19 1.79 -7.56 13.48
C SER A 19 1.15 -8.90 13.78
N ALA A 20 0.24 -8.96 14.76
CA ALA A 20 -0.47 -10.19 15.12
C ALA A 20 -1.37 -10.64 13.96
N LYS A 21 -2.15 -9.71 13.40
CA LYS A 21 -2.98 -9.92 12.22
C LYS A 21 -2.19 -10.47 11.04
N TYR A 22 -1.02 -9.89 10.75
CA TYR A 22 -0.14 -10.41 9.71
C TYR A 22 0.30 -11.87 9.94
N GLN A 23 0.49 -12.31 11.19
CA GLN A 23 0.89 -13.68 11.52
C GLN A 23 -0.29 -14.66 11.51
N GLU A 24 -1.48 -14.21 11.88
CA GLU A 24 -2.65 -15.07 12.10
C GLU A 24 -3.58 -15.12 10.89
N ASP A 25 -3.66 -14.05 10.11
CA ASP A 25 -4.50 -13.93 8.92
C ASP A 25 -3.66 -14.08 7.64
N GLU A 26 -3.90 -15.16 6.91
CA GLU A 26 -3.21 -15.45 5.65
C GLU A 26 -3.60 -14.47 4.53
N ASN A 27 -4.87 -14.04 4.46
CA ASN A 27 -5.35 -13.12 3.44
C ASN A 27 -4.74 -11.74 3.64
N PHE A 28 -4.75 -11.22 4.87
CA PHE A 28 -4.09 -9.95 5.19
C PHE A 28 -2.59 -10.01 4.85
N ARG A 29 -1.92 -11.12 5.20
CA ARG A 29 -0.51 -11.34 4.86
C ARG A 29 -0.26 -11.34 3.36
N LEU A 30 -1.14 -12.00 2.59
CA LEU A 30 -1.09 -12.04 1.14
C LEU A 30 -1.27 -10.64 0.56
N ASN A 31 -2.28 -9.88 1.01
CA ASN A 31 -2.54 -8.51 0.55
C ASN A 31 -1.34 -7.59 0.79
N VAL A 32 -0.72 -7.66 1.97
CA VAL A 32 0.52 -6.91 2.27
C VAL A 32 1.67 -7.32 1.34
N LYS A 33 1.80 -8.61 1.01
CA LYS A 33 2.80 -9.07 0.02
C LYS A 33 2.46 -8.57 -1.39
N MET A 34 1.18 -8.49 -1.75
CA MET A 34 0.75 -7.92 -3.04
C MET A 34 1.08 -6.43 -3.12
N LEU A 35 0.93 -5.66 -2.04
CA LEU A 35 1.38 -4.25 -1.98
C LEU A 35 2.88 -4.13 -2.28
N ILE A 36 3.71 -5.04 -1.74
CA ILE A 36 5.14 -5.08 -2.07
C ILE A 36 5.36 -5.49 -3.54
N GLY A 37 4.52 -6.39 -4.06
CA GLY A 37 4.53 -6.85 -5.44
C GLY A 37 4.25 -5.77 -6.48
N LEU A 38 3.61 -4.66 -6.11
CA LEU A 38 3.38 -3.52 -6.99
C LEU A 38 4.68 -2.95 -7.57
N ALA A 39 5.82 -3.15 -6.89
CA ALA A 39 7.14 -2.75 -7.38
C ALA A 39 7.57 -3.43 -8.69
N PHE A 40 6.85 -4.48 -9.12
CA PHE A 40 7.12 -5.20 -10.37
C PHE A 40 6.18 -4.81 -11.52
N LEU A 41 5.17 -3.97 -11.27
CA LEU A 41 4.25 -3.52 -12.32
C LEU A 41 4.88 -2.42 -13.18
N PRO A 42 4.49 -2.32 -14.46
CA PRO A 42 4.73 -1.12 -15.25
C PRO A 42 4.12 0.10 -14.56
N LEU A 43 4.77 1.26 -14.66
CA LEU A 43 4.33 2.51 -14.00
C LEU A 43 2.88 2.89 -14.33
N SER A 44 2.44 2.64 -15.56
CA SER A 44 1.06 2.88 -16.02
C SER A 44 0.03 2.11 -15.21
N ASP A 45 0.43 0.98 -14.64
CA ASP A 45 -0.47 0.00 -14.05
C ASP A 45 -0.40 0.02 -12.52
N VAL A 46 0.59 0.70 -11.91
CA VAL A 46 0.79 0.71 -10.46
C VAL A 46 -0.42 1.28 -9.72
N ILE A 47 -1.04 2.35 -10.23
CA ILE A 47 -2.24 2.94 -9.62
C ILE A 47 -3.40 1.96 -9.65
N THR A 48 -3.69 1.38 -10.82
CA THR A 48 -4.77 0.40 -10.98
C THR A 48 -4.51 -0.84 -10.13
N GLY A 49 -3.27 -1.34 -10.10
CA GLY A 49 -2.86 -2.47 -9.28
C GLY A 49 -3.00 -2.19 -7.79
N PHE A 50 -2.66 -0.97 -7.34
CA PHE A 50 -2.89 -0.54 -5.96
C PHE A 50 -4.38 -0.54 -5.63
N ASP A 51 -5.22 0.07 -6.47
CA ASP A 51 -6.67 0.16 -6.23
C ASP A 51 -7.32 -1.23 -6.15
N LEU A 52 -6.86 -2.20 -6.96
CA LEU A 52 -7.30 -3.59 -6.88
C LEU A 52 -6.88 -4.23 -5.55
N VAL A 53 -5.60 -4.13 -5.17
CA VAL A 53 -5.10 -4.73 -3.91
C VAL A 53 -5.72 -4.08 -2.68
N ALA A 54 -5.94 -2.76 -2.70
CA ALA A 54 -6.61 -2.01 -1.64
C ALA A 54 -8.05 -2.51 -1.44
N GLY A 55 -8.77 -2.82 -2.52
CA GLY A 55 -10.12 -3.39 -2.47
C GLY A 55 -10.22 -4.80 -1.86
N GLU A 56 -9.09 -5.53 -1.76
CA GLU A 56 -9.06 -6.86 -1.14
C GLU A 56 -8.90 -6.80 0.39
N PHE A 57 -8.60 -5.63 0.97
CA PHE A 57 -8.59 -5.46 2.41
C PHE A 57 -10.04 -5.36 2.91
N ASN A 58 -10.47 -6.37 3.65
CA ASN A 58 -11.86 -6.52 4.11
C ASN A 58 -12.10 -5.89 5.48
N ASP A 59 -11.13 -5.13 6.01
CA ASP A 59 -11.15 -4.59 7.36
C ASP A 59 -10.63 -3.16 7.42
N ASP A 60 -11.32 -2.34 8.23
CA ASP A 60 -10.98 -0.93 8.46
C ASP A 60 -9.61 -0.76 9.14
N ASP A 61 -9.07 -1.82 9.76
CA ASP A 61 -7.75 -1.78 10.43
C ASP A 61 -6.60 -1.48 9.45
N ALA A 62 -6.79 -1.80 8.16
CA ALA A 62 -5.80 -1.60 7.11
C ALA A 62 -5.82 -0.19 6.50
N ASP A 63 -6.84 0.63 6.75
CA ASP A 63 -6.99 1.97 6.17
C ASP A 63 -5.76 2.83 6.44
N ASP A 64 -5.28 2.78 7.68
CA ASP A 64 -4.09 3.51 8.14
C ASP A 64 -2.78 3.07 7.45
N LEU A 65 -2.74 1.84 6.95
CA LEU A 65 -1.62 1.30 6.16
C LEU A 65 -1.76 1.74 4.70
N LEU A 66 -2.97 1.67 4.15
CA LEU A 66 -3.27 2.07 2.77
C LEU A 66 -3.08 3.58 2.57
N ASP A 67 -3.57 4.42 3.49
CA ASP A 67 -3.37 5.87 3.51
C ASP A 67 -1.88 6.24 3.53
N TYR A 68 -1.09 5.53 4.35
CA TYR A 68 0.35 5.70 4.36
C TYR A 68 0.95 5.37 3.00
N PHE A 69 0.54 4.26 2.39
CA PHE A 69 1.07 3.81 1.11
C PHE A 69 0.72 4.79 -0.02
N GLU A 70 -0.53 5.28 -0.05
CA GLU A 70 -0.96 6.30 -0.99
C GLU A 70 -0.16 7.58 -0.85
N ARG A 71 -0.06 8.13 0.36
CA ARG A 71 0.69 9.37 0.60
C ARG A 71 2.17 9.24 0.24
N THR A 72 2.74 8.05 0.45
CA THR A 72 4.19 7.84 0.29
C THR A 72 4.58 7.60 -1.16
N TRP A 73 3.81 6.80 -1.92
CA TRP A 73 4.22 6.32 -3.26
C TRP A 73 3.19 6.51 -4.38
N ILE A 74 1.88 6.44 -4.12
CA ILE A 74 0.86 6.44 -5.18
C ILE A 74 0.30 7.83 -5.49
N GLY A 75 0.16 8.65 -4.44
CA GLY A 75 -0.58 9.90 -4.45
C GLY A 75 -2.02 9.69 -4.01
N GLU A 76 -2.44 10.43 -2.99
CA GLU A 76 -3.83 10.38 -2.48
C GLU A 76 -4.82 10.89 -3.54
N PRO A 77 -6.00 10.29 -3.66
CA PRO A 77 -7.09 10.82 -4.47
C PRO A 77 -7.44 12.26 -4.06
N LYS A 78 -7.63 13.15 -5.05
CA LYS A 78 -8.06 14.52 -4.75
C LYS A 78 -9.51 14.50 -4.24
N ARG A 79 -9.74 15.11 -3.07
CA ARG A 79 -11.09 15.29 -2.51
C ARG A 79 -12.01 16.14 -3.39
N ARG A 80 -11.45 16.99 -4.27
CA ARG A 80 -12.17 17.80 -5.25
C ARG A 80 -11.39 17.82 -6.57
N GLY A 81 -12.07 17.51 -7.68
CA GLY A 81 -11.48 17.45 -9.02
C GLY A 81 -10.95 16.06 -9.40
N VAL A 82 -10.46 15.93 -10.64
CA VAL A 82 -9.93 14.67 -11.19
C VAL A 82 -8.43 14.55 -10.91
N GLY A 83 -8.00 13.33 -10.56
CA GLY A 83 -6.60 12.95 -10.40
C GLY A 83 -6.13 12.79 -8.96
N ARG A 84 -4.84 12.45 -8.79
CA ARG A 84 -4.18 12.21 -7.50
C ARG A 84 -3.28 13.39 -7.10
N LYS A 85 -3.02 13.56 -5.81
CA LYS A 85 -1.98 14.47 -5.29
C LYS A 85 -0.61 13.90 -5.61
N LYS A 86 0.42 14.76 -5.58
CA LYS A 86 1.79 14.29 -5.72
C LYS A 86 2.19 13.43 -4.50
N PRO A 87 2.71 12.21 -4.68
CA PRO A 87 3.24 11.40 -3.58
C PRO A 87 4.50 12.04 -2.98
N GLN A 88 4.88 11.59 -1.78
CA GLN A 88 6.13 12.01 -1.15
C GLN A 88 7.36 11.56 -1.94
N PHE A 89 7.31 10.36 -2.52
CA PHE A 89 8.32 9.83 -3.41
C PHE A 89 7.66 9.49 -4.74
N ASP A 90 8.15 10.12 -5.80
CA ASP A 90 7.71 9.79 -7.15
C ASP A 90 8.09 8.34 -7.49
N ILE A 91 7.19 7.63 -8.16
CA ILE A 91 7.50 6.32 -8.71
C ILE A 91 8.44 6.56 -9.91
N PRO A 92 9.68 6.04 -9.88
CA PRO A 92 10.74 6.38 -10.84
C PRO A 92 10.44 5.95 -12.26
#